data_AF-A0A140EBV6-F1
#
_entry.id   AF-A0A140EBV6-F1
#
_cell.length_a   1.000
_cell.length_b   1.000
_cell.length_c   1.000
_cell.angle_alpha   90.00
_cell.angle_beta   90.00
_cell.angle_gamma   90.00
#
_symmetry.space_group_name_H-M   'P 1'
#
loop_
_entity.id
_entity.type
_entity.pdbx_description
1 polymer ?
#
loop_
_entity_poly.entity_id
_entity_poly.type
_entity_poly.pdbx_seq_one_letter_code
_entity_poly.pdbx_strand_id
1 'polypeptide(L)'
;LDEPAGRRRTAPSRRSATLANASQDCELLVLDGESPKALRARLTEVAAFAAQVSYGQVADLAATLQRELRALPYRAAVVVSSPEDAERRLTHLAGLLETGETSYTAADGRGFLGRADGRARIGFLFPGQGSGHGAGGGALSRRFPEAAEVFARAALPTTGDMVATDVAQPRIATGSAAGLRVLDTLRLEASVAVGHSLGELSALHWAQALDEETLLEAARVRGRAMAQHGDPGTMASLATAPERAEELLAGLDAVISGYNGPEQTVVAGSPADIEEVGRRAERAGVA
;
A
#
# COMPACT_ATOMS: atom_id res chain seq x y z
N LEU A 1 52.15 -15.63 25.30
CA LEU A 1 51.41 -15.21 24.11
C LEU A 1 49.96 -15.57 24.39
N ASP A 2 49.23 -14.66 25.04
CA ASP A 2 47.81 -14.87 25.34
C ASP A 2 47.02 -14.72 24.03
N GLU A 3 46.41 -15.80 23.56
CA GLU A 3 45.40 -15.73 22.51
C GLU A 3 44.22 -14.89 23.02
N PRO A 4 43.74 -13.89 22.26
CA PRO A 4 42.56 -13.15 22.65
C PRO A 4 41.36 -14.09 22.66
N ALA A 5 40.72 -14.23 23.84
CA ALA A 5 39.54 -15.03 24.04
C ALA A 5 38.50 -14.74 22.95
N GLY A 6 38.14 -15.78 22.18
CA GLY A 6 37.21 -15.67 21.06
C GLY A 6 35.91 -14.99 21.50
N ARG A 7 35.54 -13.91 20.80
CA ARG A 7 34.27 -13.19 21.00
C ARG A 7 33.12 -14.21 20.99
N ARG A 8 32.52 -14.44 22.15
CA ARG A 8 31.34 -15.29 22.32
C ARG A 8 30.26 -14.76 21.35
N ARG A 9 29.82 -15.59 20.41
CA ARG A 9 28.70 -15.25 19.50
C ARG A 9 27.50 -14.87 20.36
N THR A 10 27.15 -13.59 20.37
CA THR A 10 25.94 -13.09 21.04
C THR A 10 24.74 -13.73 20.38
N ALA A 11 23.81 -14.27 21.18
CA ALA A 11 22.56 -14.79 20.65
C ALA A 11 21.86 -13.72 19.78
N PRO A 12 21.25 -14.10 18.65
CA PRO A 12 20.52 -13.15 17.82
C PRO A 12 19.45 -12.43 18.65
N SER A 13 19.27 -11.14 18.40
CA SER A 13 18.23 -10.36 19.07
C SER A 13 16.85 -10.99 18.83
N ARG A 14 15.87 -10.74 19.72
CA ARG A 14 14.48 -11.20 19.49
C ARG A 14 13.98 -10.78 18.11
N ARG A 15 14.28 -9.53 17.70
CA ARG A 15 13.95 -9.03 16.35
C ARG A 15 14.62 -9.85 15.24
N SER A 16 15.91 -10.16 15.38
CA SER A 16 16.65 -10.98 14.41
C SER A 16 16.08 -12.41 14.33
N ALA A 17 15.73 -13.02 15.45
CA ALA A 17 15.12 -14.34 15.50
C ALA A 17 13.71 -14.35 14.89
N THR A 18 12.90 -13.32 15.14
CA THR A 18 11.57 -13.16 14.53
C THR A 18 11.68 -12.95 13.01
N LEU A 19 12.62 -12.13 12.55
CA LEU A 19 12.85 -11.92 11.11
C LEU A 19 13.39 -13.18 10.40
N ALA A 20 14.30 -13.92 11.04
CA ALA A 20 14.83 -15.16 10.49
C ALA A 20 13.79 -16.29 10.38
N ASN A 21 12.76 -16.25 11.24
CA ASN A 21 11.64 -17.20 11.22
C ASN A 21 10.42 -16.68 10.44
N ALA A 22 10.48 -15.46 9.89
CA ALA A 22 9.44 -14.95 9.02
C ALA A 22 9.57 -15.61 7.64
N SER A 23 8.51 -16.27 7.18
CA SER A 23 8.45 -16.85 5.83
C SER A 23 8.51 -15.73 4.79
N GLN A 24 9.71 -15.44 4.28
CA GLN A 24 9.91 -14.45 3.23
C GLN A 24 10.13 -15.18 1.90
N ASP A 25 9.10 -15.15 1.05
CA ASP A 25 9.11 -15.85 -0.24
C ASP A 25 9.72 -15.00 -1.37
N CYS A 26 10.07 -13.73 -1.07
CA CYS A 26 10.61 -12.77 -2.02
C CYS A 26 11.58 -11.79 -1.34
N GLU A 27 12.60 -11.35 -2.06
CA GLU A 27 13.58 -10.34 -1.63
C GLU A 27 13.57 -9.11 -2.56
N LEU A 28 13.98 -7.95 -2.03
CA LEU A 28 14.09 -6.71 -2.80
C LEU A 28 15.57 -6.41 -3.08
N LEU A 29 15.98 -6.53 -4.33
CA LEU A 29 17.33 -6.13 -4.77
C LEU A 29 17.27 -4.70 -5.30
N VAL A 30 18.13 -3.83 -4.77
CA VAL A 30 18.20 -2.40 -5.12
C VAL A 30 19.61 -2.04 -5.57
N LEU A 31 19.72 -1.28 -6.65
CA LEU A 31 21.00 -0.87 -7.21
C LEU A 31 20.94 0.58 -7.68
N ASP A 32 22.07 1.27 -7.62
CA ASP A 32 22.22 2.62 -8.16
C ASP A 32 23.50 2.81 -9.00
N GLY A 33 23.50 3.82 -9.85
CA GLY A 33 24.60 4.15 -10.76
C GLY A 33 24.63 5.62 -11.14
N GLU A 34 25.82 6.15 -11.39
CA GLU A 34 26.03 7.55 -11.77
C GLU A 34 25.59 7.86 -13.21
N SER A 35 25.54 6.83 -14.05
CA SER A 35 25.13 6.88 -15.45
C SER A 35 24.37 5.61 -15.85
N PRO A 36 23.59 5.61 -16.95
CA PRO A 36 22.94 4.40 -17.46
C PRO A 36 23.95 3.27 -17.69
N LYS A 37 25.14 3.61 -18.22
CA LYS A 37 26.23 2.66 -18.46
C LYS A 37 26.76 2.04 -17.18
N ALA A 38 26.94 2.83 -16.12
CA ALA A 38 27.42 2.35 -14.82
C ALA A 38 26.39 1.45 -14.13
N LEU A 39 25.11 1.85 -14.14
CA LEU A 39 24.04 1.03 -13.58
C LEU A 39 23.90 -0.30 -14.34
N ARG A 40 23.96 -0.27 -15.68
CA ARG A 40 23.94 -1.48 -16.51
C ARG A 40 25.06 -2.44 -16.14
N ALA A 41 26.30 -1.95 -16.03
CA ALA A 41 27.44 -2.78 -15.64
C ALA A 41 27.22 -3.44 -14.27
N ARG A 42 26.67 -2.70 -13.31
CA ARG A 42 26.34 -3.23 -11.98
C ARG A 42 25.22 -4.27 -12.04
N LEU A 43 24.17 -4.03 -12.82
CA LEU A 43 23.08 -5.01 -13.02
C LEU A 43 23.60 -6.31 -13.63
N THR A 44 24.47 -6.24 -14.64
CA THR A 44 25.08 -7.42 -15.27
C THR A 44 25.96 -8.21 -14.29
N GLU A 45 26.79 -7.52 -13.50
CA GLU A 45 27.63 -8.15 -12.47
C GLU A 45 26.78 -8.88 -11.42
N VAL A 46 25.76 -8.21 -10.90
CA VAL A 46 24.89 -8.78 -9.87
C VAL A 46 24.02 -9.90 -10.44
N ALA A 47 23.58 -9.82 -11.69
CA ALA A 47 22.86 -10.92 -12.35
C ALA A 47 23.72 -12.19 -12.44
N ALA A 48 24.99 -12.06 -12.87
CA ALA A 48 25.91 -13.18 -12.97
C ALA A 48 26.22 -13.80 -11.60
N PHE A 49 26.34 -12.97 -10.55
CA PHE A 49 26.51 -13.47 -9.18
C PHE A 49 25.22 -14.15 -8.66
N ALA A 50 24.05 -13.55 -8.90
CA ALA A 50 22.77 -14.11 -8.48
C ALA A 50 22.52 -15.50 -9.06
N ALA A 51 22.98 -15.80 -10.28
CA ALA A 51 22.89 -17.14 -10.87
C ALA A 51 23.66 -18.23 -10.08
N GLN A 52 24.58 -17.83 -9.20
CA GLN A 52 25.44 -18.74 -8.43
C GLN A 52 25.05 -18.86 -6.94
N VAL A 53 24.13 -18.02 -6.46
CA VAL A 53 23.73 -18.06 -5.04
C VAL A 53 22.64 -19.09 -4.80
N SER A 54 22.61 -19.66 -3.59
CA SER A 54 21.49 -20.48 -3.13
C SER A 54 20.30 -19.60 -2.70
N TYR A 55 19.11 -20.21 -2.58
CA TYR A 55 17.91 -19.54 -2.06
C TYR A 55 18.15 -18.83 -0.72
N GLY A 56 18.90 -19.47 0.19
CA GLY A 56 19.19 -18.90 1.51
C GLY A 56 20.12 -17.68 1.49
N GLN A 57 20.84 -17.46 0.39
CA GLN A 57 21.78 -16.33 0.23
C GLN A 57 21.15 -15.12 -0.47
N VAL A 58 19.94 -15.22 -1.01
CA VAL A 58 19.27 -14.10 -1.69
C VAL A 58 18.99 -12.96 -0.71
N ALA A 59 18.62 -13.28 0.54
CA ALA A 59 18.42 -12.29 1.59
C ALA A 59 19.72 -11.53 1.95
N ASP A 60 20.85 -12.26 2.04
CA ASP A 60 22.16 -11.65 2.29
C ASP A 60 22.59 -10.77 1.11
N LEU A 61 22.29 -11.18 -0.13
CA LEU A 61 22.52 -10.37 -1.33
C LEU A 61 21.70 -9.08 -1.28
N ALA A 62 20.39 -9.16 -0.98
CA ALA A 62 19.52 -8.00 -0.83
C ALA A 62 20.04 -7.01 0.22
N ALA A 63 20.43 -7.53 1.40
CA ALA A 63 21.00 -6.73 2.47
C ALA A 63 22.35 -6.10 2.09
N THR A 64 23.17 -6.81 1.32
CA THR A 64 24.48 -6.32 0.84
C THR A 64 24.28 -5.17 -0.14
N LEU A 65 23.45 -5.36 -1.16
CA LEU A 65 23.17 -4.34 -2.18
C LEU A 65 22.56 -3.07 -1.56
N GLN A 66 21.66 -3.23 -0.58
CA GLN A 66 21.09 -2.10 0.15
C GLN A 66 22.15 -1.27 0.89
N ARG A 67 23.19 -1.90 1.44
CA ARG A 67 24.29 -1.22 2.13
C ARG A 67 25.27 -0.54 1.18
N GLU A 68 25.33 -0.99 -0.06
CA GLU A 68 26.20 -0.45 -1.10
C GLU A 68 25.61 0.75 -1.84
N LEU A 69 24.32 1.06 -1.63
CA LEU A 69 23.68 2.23 -2.22
C LEU A 69 24.44 3.51 -1.86
N ARG A 70 24.65 4.37 -2.87
CA ARG A 70 25.35 5.65 -2.76
C ARG A 70 24.45 6.85 -3.07
N ALA A 71 23.14 6.62 -3.13
CA ALA A 71 22.13 7.61 -3.52
C ALA A 71 22.36 8.19 -4.92
N LEU A 72 22.89 7.38 -5.85
CA LEU A 72 23.17 7.79 -7.22
C LEU A 72 21.87 7.98 -8.03
N PRO A 73 21.90 8.80 -9.11
CA PRO A 73 20.70 9.23 -9.82
C PRO A 73 20.00 8.11 -10.57
N TYR A 74 20.71 7.19 -11.22
CA TYR A 74 20.07 6.07 -11.93
C TYR A 74 19.85 4.93 -10.95
N ARG A 75 18.61 4.45 -10.85
CA ARG A 75 18.20 3.46 -9.85
C ARG A 75 17.44 2.32 -10.49
N ALA A 76 17.70 1.11 -10.01
CA ALA A 76 16.96 -0.08 -10.37
C ALA A 76 16.51 -0.82 -9.10
N ALA A 77 15.33 -1.44 -9.17
CA ALA A 77 14.85 -2.31 -8.12
C ALA A 77 14.11 -3.52 -8.72
N VAL A 78 14.33 -4.71 -8.15
CA VAL A 78 13.61 -5.93 -8.52
C VAL A 78 13.16 -6.70 -7.29
N VAL A 79 11.94 -7.23 -7.32
CA VAL A 79 11.42 -8.14 -6.30
C VAL A 79 11.58 -9.56 -6.83
N VAL A 80 12.35 -10.40 -6.16
CA VAL A 80 12.82 -11.70 -6.67
C VAL A 80 12.43 -12.82 -5.72
N SER A 81 11.98 -13.96 -6.25
CA SER A 81 11.58 -15.13 -5.43
C SER A 81 12.57 -16.28 -5.49
N SER A 82 13.56 -16.19 -6.38
CA SER A 82 14.63 -17.17 -6.53
C SER A 82 15.89 -16.55 -7.13
N PRO A 83 17.05 -17.23 -7.04
CA PRO A 83 18.28 -16.83 -7.74
C PRO A 83 18.08 -16.67 -9.26
N GLU A 84 17.35 -17.60 -9.88
CA GLU A 84 17.07 -17.55 -11.33
C GLU A 84 16.10 -16.41 -11.69
N ASP A 85 15.15 -16.10 -10.81
CA ASP A 85 14.28 -14.93 -10.99
C ASP A 85 15.05 -13.62 -10.88
N ALA A 86 16.02 -13.56 -9.97
CA ALA A 86 16.94 -12.43 -9.86
C ALA A 86 17.78 -12.25 -11.12
N GLU A 87 18.45 -13.30 -11.59
CA GLU A 87 19.24 -13.27 -12.82
C GLU A 87 18.41 -12.77 -14.01
N ARG A 88 17.22 -13.36 -14.25
CA ARG A 88 16.35 -12.97 -15.36
C ARG A 88 15.95 -11.50 -15.30
N ARG A 89 15.49 -11.02 -14.14
CA ARG A 89 14.98 -9.65 -13.98
C ARG A 89 16.10 -8.61 -14.08
N LEU A 90 17.25 -8.87 -13.46
CA LEU A 90 18.41 -7.98 -13.54
C LEU A 90 18.96 -7.91 -14.96
N THR A 91 19.06 -9.04 -15.66
CA THR A 91 19.47 -9.10 -17.07
C THR A 91 18.50 -8.33 -17.96
N HIS A 92 17.19 -8.45 -17.72
CA HIS A 92 16.18 -7.68 -18.44
C HIS A 92 16.40 -6.16 -18.27
N LEU A 93 16.55 -5.67 -17.03
CA LEU A 93 16.79 -4.25 -16.78
C LEU A 93 18.12 -3.75 -17.39
N ALA A 94 19.17 -4.59 -17.39
CA ALA A 94 20.42 -4.27 -18.08
C ALA A 94 20.22 -4.15 -19.61
N GLY A 95 19.41 -5.03 -20.21
CA GLY A 95 19.05 -4.97 -21.63
C GLY A 95 18.29 -3.69 -22.00
N LEU A 96 17.36 -3.25 -21.15
CA LEU A 96 16.64 -1.98 -21.33
C LEU A 96 17.63 -0.79 -21.42
N LEU A 97 18.58 -0.73 -20.49
CA LEU A 97 19.61 0.31 -20.47
C LEU A 97 20.52 0.27 -21.71
N GLU A 98 20.80 -0.92 -22.25
CA GLU A 98 21.56 -1.06 -23.51
C GLU A 98 20.83 -0.43 -24.69
N THR A 99 19.50 -0.59 -24.74
CA THR A 99 18.66 0.02 -25.78
C THR A 99 18.38 1.51 -25.55
N GLY A 100 18.93 2.11 -24.49
CA GLY A 100 18.75 3.52 -24.14
C GLY A 100 17.52 3.83 -23.28
N GLU A 101 16.77 2.81 -22.86
CA GLU A 101 15.63 2.99 -21.95
C GLU A 101 16.14 3.33 -20.54
N THR A 102 15.54 4.35 -19.92
CA THR A 102 15.96 4.82 -18.59
C THR A 102 14.80 4.91 -17.60
N SER A 103 13.59 4.57 -18.04
CA SER A 103 12.40 4.50 -17.21
C SER A 103 11.63 3.22 -17.52
N TYR A 104 11.38 2.41 -16.51
CA TYR A 104 10.61 1.18 -16.69
C TYR A 104 9.90 0.83 -15.40
N THR A 105 8.66 0.37 -15.51
CA THR A 105 7.93 -0.27 -14.42
C THR A 105 7.28 -1.53 -14.98
N ALA A 106 7.63 -2.68 -14.41
CA ALA A 106 7.08 -3.95 -14.83
C ALA A 106 5.57 -4.00 -14.53
N ALA A 107 4.79 -4.61 -15.42
CA ALA A 107 3.34 -4.75 -15.25
C ALA A 107 2.96 -5.57 -13.99
N ASP A 108 3.84 -6.47 -13.55
CA ASP A 108 3.68 -7.24 -12.31
C ASP A 108 4.12 -6.48 -11.05
N GLY A 109 4.62 -5.25 -11.21
CA GLY A 109 5.12 -4.40 -10.12
C GLY A 109 6.46 -4.85 -9.51
N ARG A 110 7.14 -5.85 -10.09
CA ARG A 110 8.35 -6.48 -9.52
C ARG A 110 9.66 -6.04 -10.18
N GLY A 111 9.61 -5.00 -11.01
CA GLY A 111 10.78 -4.42 -11.68
C GLY A 111 10.62 -2.92 -11.88
N PHE A 112 11.67 -2.17 -11.58
CA PHE A 112 11.71 -0.72 -11.69
C PHE A 112 13.07 -0.26 -12.22
N LEU A 113 13.05 0.72 -13.12
CA LEU A 113 14.20 1.50 -13.57
C LEU A 113 13.76 2.96 -13.59
N GLY A 114 14.61 3.86 -13.09
CA GLY A 114 14.31 5.28 -13.14
C GLY A 114 15.51 6.16 -12.86
N ARG A 115 15.33 7.45 -13.08
CA ARG A 115 16.29 8.49 -12.70
C ARG A 115 15.69 9.36 -11.59
N ALA A 116 16.41 9.48 -10.48
CA ALA A 116 16.12 10.44 -9.43
C ALA A 116 16.76 11.79 -9.78
N ASP A 117 15.93 12.82 -9.86
CA ASP A 117 16.29 14.22 -10.11
C ASP A 117 16.09 15.11 -8.86
N GLY A 118 15.52 14.57 -7.79
CA GLY A 118 15.33 15.26 -6.52
C GLY A 118 14.67 14.38 -5.46
N ARG A 119 14.28 15.00 -4.35
CA ARG A 119 13.49 14.33 -3.30
C ARG A 119 12.03 14.30 -3.74
N ALA A 120 11.47 13.10 -3.88
CA ALA A 120 10.04 12.93 -4.14
C ALA A 120 9.22 13.44 -2.93
N ARG A 121 8.06 14.06 -3.22
CA ARG A 121 7.03 14.34 -2.21
C ARG A 121 6.02 13.20 -2.23
N ILE A 122 5.85 12.53 -1.09
CA ILE A 122 4.91 11.43 -0.94
C ILE A 122 3.64 11.97 -0.27
N GLY A 123 2.48 11.58 -0.79
CA GLY A 123 1.18 11.81 -0.15
C GLY A 123 0.54 10.49 0.25
N PHE A 124 -0.01 10.41 1.45
CA PHE A 124 -0.79 9.25 1.88
C PHE A 124 -2.27 9.45 1.55
N LEU A 125 -2.87 8.43 0.95
CA LEU A 125 -4.29 8.39 0.65
C LEU A 125 -4.94 7.30 1.50
N PHE A 126 -5.87 7.70 2.35
CA PHE A 126 -6.59 6.80 3.23
C PHE A 126 -7.96 6.47 2.64
N PRO A 127 -8.27 5.19 2.42
CA PRO A 127 -9.50 4.81 1.75
C PRO A 127 -10.72 4.96 2.66
N GLY A 128 -11.88 5.14 2.02
CA GLY A 128 -13.19 5.11 2.66
C GLY A 128 -13.78 3.71 2.81
N GLN A 129 -15.09 3.66 3.05
CA GLN A 129 -15.86 2.42 3.13
C GLN A 129 -15.79 1.64 1.80
N GLY A 130 -15.88 0.30 1.86
CA GLY A 130 -15.73 -0.58 0.69
C GLY A 130 -14.31 -1.12 0.48
N SER A 131 -13.34 -0.71 1.31
CA SER A 131 -11.96 -1.16 1.20
C SER A 131 -11.65 -2.41 2.04
N GLY A 132 -10.99 -3.38 1.40
CA GLY A 132 -10.57 -4.63 2.00
C GLY A 132 -11.73 -5.50 2.51
N HIS A 133 -11.43 -6.75 2.82
CA HIS A 133 -12.43 -7.72 3.29
C HIS A 133 -11.99 -8.52 4.52
N GLY A 134 -10.69 -8.49 4.87
CA GLY A 134 -10.12 -9.30 5.94
C GLY A 134 -9.92 -8.54 7.26
N ALA A 135 -10.12 -9.25 8.38
CA ALA A 135 -9.87 -8.74 9.74
C ALA A 135 -8.50 -9.13 10.31
N GLY A 136 -7.74 -10.01 9.66
CA GLY A 136 -6.47 -10.55 10.17
C GLY A 136 -5.20 -9.85 9.69
N GLY A 137 -5.31 -8.74 8.95
CA GLY A 137 -4.18 -7.97 8.39
C GLY A 137 -3.32 -8.68 7.33
N GLY A 138 -3.63 -9.94 7.00
CA GLY A 138 -3.11 -10.63 5.82
C GLY A 138 -1.58 -10.72 5.80
N ALA A 139 -1.00 -10.38 4.64
CA ALA A 139 0.45 -10.44 4.46
C ALA A 139 1.21 -9.46 5.37
N LEU A 140 0.62 -8.29 5.69
CA LEU A 140 1.27 -7.29 6.54
C LEU A 140 1.43 -7.81 7.97
N SER A 141 0.37 -8.34 8.58
CA SER A 141 0.47 -8.92 9.94
C SER A 141 1.38 -10.14 10.01
N ARG A 142 1.50 -10.93 8.93
CA ARG A 142 2.46 -12.04 8.89
C ARG A 142 3.92 -11.55 8.83
N ARG A 143 4.16 -10.39 8.22
CA ARG A 143 5.51 -9.88 7.96
C ARG A 143 6.01 -8.87 9.00
N PHE A 144 5.11 -8.06 9.55
CA PHE A 144 5.41 -6.93 10.41
C PHE A 144 4.70 -7.10 11.76
N PRO A 145 5.45 -7.39 12.84
CA PRO A 145 4.89 -7.51 14.19
C PRO A 145 4.10 -6.27 14.60
N GLU A 146 4.54 -5.08 14.19
CA GLU A 146 3.90 -3.80 14.50
C GLU A 146 2.50 -3.71 13.87
N ALA A 147 2.29 -4.31 12.70
CA ALA A 147 0.96 -4.43 12.09
C ALA A 147 0.09 -5.44 12.84
N ALA A 148 0.67 -6.60 13.19
CA ALA A 148 -0.04 -7.65 13.93
C ALA A 148 -0.54 -7.15 15.30
N GLU A 149 0.26 -6.34 16.00
CA GLU A 149 -0.10 -5.73 17.28
C GLU A 149 -1.32 -4.82 17.17
N VAL A 150 -1.41 -4.01 16.11
CA VAL A 150 -2.58 -3.13 15.86
C VAL A 150 -3.85 -3.96 15.69
N PHE A 151 -3.79 -5.01 14.86
CA PHE A 151 -4.93 -5.91 14.66
C PHE A 151 -5.32 -6.66 15.95
N ALA A 152 -4.34 -7.12 16.74
CA ALA A 152 -4.58 -7.80 18.01
C ALA A 152 -5.28 -6.87 19.02
N ARG A 153 -4.82 -5.62 19.13
CA ARG A 153 -5.45 -4.61 20.01
C ARG A 153 -6.85 -4.21 19.55
N ALA A 154 -7.08 -4.13 18.24
CA ALA A 154 -8.37 -3.73 17.71
C ALA A 154 -9.48 -4.75 18.01
N ALA A 155 -9.14 -6.02 18.24
CA ALA A 155 -10.04 -7.11 18.59
C ALA A 155 -11.27 -7.19 17.67
N LEU A 156 -11.03 -7.10 16.36
CA LEU A 156 -12.08 -7.04 15.35
C LEU A 156 -12.87 -8.36 15.28
N PRO A 157 -14.18 -8.30 14.96
CA PRO A 157 -14.94 -9.49 14.59
C PRO A 157 -14.28 -10.23 13.42
N THR A 158 -14.22 -11.56 13.51
CA THR A 158 -13.67 -12.44 12.46
C THR A 158 -14.74 -13.25 11.73
N THR A 159 -15.99 -13.15 12.17
CA THR A 159 -17.18 -13.81 11.61
C THR A 159 -18.34 -12.83 11.54
N GLY A 160 -19.36 -13.17 10.74
CA GLY A 160 -20.52 -12.32 10.50
C GLY A 160 -20.44 -11.55 9.18
N ASP A 161 -21.29 -10.53 9.05
CA ASP A 161 -21.30 -9.67 7.88
C ASP A 161 -20.14 -8.66 7.93
N MET A 162 -19.05 -8.99 7.21
CA MET A 162 -17.83 -8.17 7.18
C MET A 162 -17.96 -6.89 6.34
N VAL A 163 -19.07 -6.72 5.61
CA VAL A 163 -19.38 -5.50 4.84
C VAL A 163 -20.38 -4.60 5.55
N ALA A 164 -21.06 -5.09 6.61
CA ALA A 164 -21.90 -4.26 7.47
C ALA A 164 -21.12 -3.04 7.98
N THR A 165 -21.73 -1.85 7.90
CA THR A 165 -21.08 -0.56 8.15
C THR A 165 -20.38 -0.48 9.52
N ASP A 166 -21.02 -1.02 10.56
CA ASP A 166 -20.50 -1.07 11.93
C ASP A 166 -19.30 -2.01 12.12
N VAL A 167 -19.16 -3.03 11.27
CA VAL A 167 -18.00 -3.94 11.22
C VAL A 167 -16.91 -3.41 10.28
N ALA A 168 -17.29 -2.89 9.12
CA ALA A 168 -16.37 -2.48 8.06
C ALA A 168 -15.56 -1.23 8.45
N GLN A 169 -16.18 -0.23 9.07
CA GLN A 169 -15.49 1.01 9.41
C GLN A 169 -14.31 0.83 10.38
N PRO A 170 -14.47 0.20 11.56
CA PRO A 170 -13.33 -0.05 12.44
C PRO A 170 -12.29 -0.97 11.81
N ARG A 171 -12.70 -1.92 10.97
CA ARG A 171 -11.78 -2.79 10.22
C ARG A 171 -10.88 -2.00 9.25
N ILE A 172 -11.46 -1.07 8.49
CA ILE A 172 -10.71 -0.22 7.55
C ILE A 172 -9.77 0.74 8.27
N ALA A 173 -10.24 1.36 9.36
CA ALA A 173 -9.40 2.22 10.21
C ALA A 173 -8.21 1.43 10.80
N THR A 174 -8.46 0.21 11.29
CA THR A 174 -7.41 -0.70 11.79
C THR A 174 -6.39 -1.04 10.71
N GLY A 175 -6.85 -1.36 9.49
CA GLY A 175 -5.94 -1.62 8.37
C GLY A 175 -5.09 -0.41 7.99
N SER A 176 -5.67 0.79 8.03
CA SER A 176 -4.95 2.05 7.79
C SER A 176 -3.88 2.30 8.87
N ALA A 177 -4.23 2.13 10.15
CA ALA A 177 -3.30 2.27 11.26
C ALA A 177 -2.16 1.23 11.19
N ALA A 178 -2.47 -0.02 10.88
CA ALA A 178 -1.47 -1.07 10.69
C ALA A 178 -0.54 -0.74 9.50
N GLY A 179 -1.09 -0.27 8.38
CA GLY A 179 -0.31 0.21 7.24
C GLY A 179 0.65 1.35 7.62
N LEU A 180 0.18 2.31 8.41
CA LEU A 180 1.02 3.39 8.93
C LEU A 180 2.20 2.88 9.76
N ARG A 181 1.99 1.88 10.64
CA ARG A 181 3.08 1.25 11.40
C ARG A 181 4.13 0.59 10.49
N VAL A 182 3.69 -0.01 9.39
CA VAL A 182 4.59 -0.61 8.40
C VAL A 182 5.40 0.47 7.68
N LEU A 183 4.73 1.53 7.21
CA LEU A 183 5.39 2.64 6.51
C LEU A 183 6.41 3.34 7.43
N ASP A 184 6.10 3.52 8.71
CA ASP A 184 7.02 4.05 9.72
C ASP A 184 8.24 3.13 9.93
N THR A 185 8.01 1.82 10.05
CA THR A 185 9.10 0.82 10.12
C THR A 185 10.03 0.89 8.90
N LEU A 186 9.47 1.17 7.71
CA LEU A 186 10.19 1.35 6.46
C LEU A 186 10.76 2.76 6.27
N ARG A 187 10.51 3.68 7.21
CA ARG A 187 10.92 5.10 7.20
C ARG A 187 10.40 5.85 5.97
N LEU A 188 9.18 5.54 5.54
CA LEU A 188 8.48 6.25 4.49
C LEU A 188 7.66 7.40 5.09
N GLU A 189 8.10 8.62 4.82
CA GLU A 189 7.45 9.84 5.30
C GLU A 189 6.62 10.49 4.18
N ALA A 190 5.38 10.84 4.50
CA ALA A 190 4.54 11.67 3.64
C ALA A 190 4.65 13.15 4.03
N SER A 191 4.40 14.03 3.07
CA SER A 191 4.28 15.48 3.29
C SER A 191 2.84 15.93 3.44
N VAL A 192 1.88 15.07 3.08
CA VAL A 192 0.44 15.33 3.14
C VAL A 192 -0.31 14.02 3.28
N ALA A 193 -1.48 14.07 3.92
CA ALA A 193 -2.45 13.00 3.91
C ALA A 193 -3.82 13.51 3.48
N VAL A 194 -4.54 12.68 2.74
CA VAL A 194 -5.94 12.90 2.40
C VAL A 194 -6.70 11.62 2.69
N GLY A 195 -7.88 11.75 3.29
CA GLY A 195 -8.76 10.63 3.56
C GLY A 195 -10.06 10.77 2.78
N HIS A 196 -10.61 9.64 2.32
CA HIS A 196 -11.93 9.60 1.70
C HIS A 196 -12.98 9.22 2.75
N SER A 197 -13.87 10.14 3.13
CA SER A 197 -14.94 9.91 4.11
C SER A 197 -14.40 9.31 5.42
N LEU A 198 -14.59 8.01 5.68
CA LEU A 198 -13.99 7.31 6.82
C LEU A 198 -12.46 7.52 6.91
N GLY A 199 -11.78 7.53 5.77
CA GLY A 199 -10.33 7.68 5.70
C GLY A 199 -9.82 8.99 6.31
N GLU A 200 -10.66 10.02 6.46
CA GLU A 200 -10.26 11.27 7.11
C GLU A 200 -9.86 11.04 8.57
N LEU A 201 -10.50 10.11 9.27
CA LEU A 201 -10.10 9.74 10.62
C LEU A 201 -8.67 9.21 10.64
N SER A 202 -8.31 8.35 9.67
CA SER A 202 -6.94 7.83 9.51
C SER A 202 -5.94 8.93 9.13
N ALA A 203 -6.35 9.90 8.31
CA ALA A 203 -5.53 11.06 7.97
C ALA A 203 -5.27 11.97 9.18
N LEU A 204 -6.29 12.22 10.00
CA LEU A 204 -6.17 12.94 11.27
C LEU A 204 -5.27 12.20 12.27
N HIS A 205 -5.37 10.87 12.32
CA HIS A 205 -4.47 10.05 13.11
C HIS A 205 -3.02 10.17 12.63
N TRP A 206 -2.77 10.07 11.33
CA TRP A 206 -1.44 10.29 10.75
C TRP A 206 -0.89 11.69 11.08
N ALA A 207 -1.75 12.72 11.04
CA ALA A 207 -1.41 14.09 11.40
C ALA A 207 -1.25 14.30 12.92
N GLN A 208 -1.34 13.24 13.72
CA GLN A 208 -1.27 13.26 15.20
C GLN A 208 -2.36 14.09 15.88
N ALA A 209 -3.46 14.40 15.18
CA ALA A 209 -4.64 15.03 15.77
C ALA A 209 -5.49 14.05 16.58
N LEU A 210 -5.38 12.74 16.27
CA LEU A 210 -5.99 11.64 17.01
C LEU A 210 -4.91 10.61 17.35
N ASP A 211 -4.92 10.09 18.58
CA ASP A 211 -4.15 8.86 18.87
C ASP A 211 -4.84 7.62 18.27
N GLU A 212 -4.15 6.48 18.30
CA GLU A 212 -4.64 5.25 17.68
C GLU A 212 -5.91 4.73 18.36
N GLU A 213 -6.02 4.86 19.69
CA GLU A 213 -7.19 4.44 20.44
C GLU A 213 -8.41 5.28 20.06
N THR A 214 -8.25 6.60 19.99
CA THR A 214 -9.29 7.54 19.58
C THR A 214 -9.70 7.32 18.13
N LEU A 215 -8.76 7.04 17.21
CA LEU A 215 -9.07 6.66 15.83
C LEU A 215 -10.01 5.45 15.79
N LEU A 216 -9.63 4.37 16.49
CA LEU A 216 -10.38 3.13 16.46
C LEU A 216 -11.76 3.30 17.10
N GLU A 217 -11.86 4.02 18.22
CA GLU A 217 -13.16 4.26 18.84
C GLU A 217 -14.04 5.20 18.01
N ALA A 218 -13.49 6.25 17.41
CA ALA A 218 -14.23 7.13 16.50
C ALA A 218 -14.82 6.33 15.32
N ALA A 219 -14.03 5.44 14.71
CA ALA A 219 -14.51 4.56 13.64
C ALA A 219 -15.59 3.59 14.12
N ARG A 220 -15.48 3.03 15.33
CA ARG A 220 -16.51 2.16 15.92
C ARG A 220 -17.81 2.90 16.21
N VAL A 221 -17.74 4.06 16.89
CA VAL A 221 -18.90 4.89 17.20
C VAL A 221 -19.61 5.32 15.93
N ARG A 222 -18.85 5.82 14.94
CA ARG A 222 -19.40 6.25 13.65
C ARG A 222 -20.08 5.10 12.90
N GLY A 223 -19.41 3.95 12.80
CA GLY A 223 -19.98 2.76 12.15
C GLY A 223 -21.30 2.31 12.80
N ARG A 224 -21.33 2.24 14.15
CA ARG A 224 -22.55 1.89 14.90
C ARG A 224 -23.67 2.92 14.71
N ALA A 225 -23.34 4.21 14.83
CA ALA A 225 -24.33 5.27 14.69
C ALA A 225 -24.96 5.27 13.29
N MET A 226 -24.15 5.10 12.25
CA MET A 226 -24.63 5.00 10.87
C MET A 226 -25.49 3.74 10.65
N ALA A 227 -25.12 2.60 11.25
CA ALA A 227 -25.90 1.38 11.13
C ALA A 227 -27.24 1.45 11.88
N GLN A 228 -27.30 2.15 13.02
CA GLN A 228 -28.49 2.21 13.88
C GLN A 228 -29.45 3.35 13.56
N HIS A 229 -28.91 4.47 13.08
CA HIS A 229 -29.66 5.72 12.88
C HIS A 229 -29.62 6.22 11.44
N GLY A 230 -28.92 5.53 10.54
CA GLY A 230 -28.95 5.86 9.13
C GLY A 230 -30.33 5.60 8.55
N ASP A 231 -30.89 6.60 7.87
CA ASP A 231 -32.07 6.37 7.05
C ASP A 231 -31.76 5.32 5.97
N PRO A 232 -32.73 4.46 5.58
CA PRO A 232 -32.54 3.50 4.50
C PRO A 232 -32.20 4.26 3.20
N GLY A 233 -30.92 4.24 2.83
CA GLY A 233 -30.41 4.91 1.65
C GLY A 233 -29.46 4.00 0.89
N THR A 234 -29.31 4.28 -0.40
CA THR A 234 -28.32 3.59 -1.24
C THR A 234 -27.47 4.62 -1.98
N MET A 235 -26.38 4.15 -2.55
CA MET A 235 -25.42 4.96 -3.29
C MET A 235 -25.17 4.34 -4.67
N ALA A 236 -24.96 5.18 -5.68
CA ALA A 236 -24.53 4.77 -7.00
C ALA A 236 -23.35 5.62 -7.48
N SER A 237 -22.44 5.01 -8.21
CA SER A 237 -21.36 5.71 -8.92
C SER A 237 -21.80 5.94 -10.36
N LEU A 238 -21.64 7.17 -10.86
CA LEU A 238 -21.92 7.56 -12.23
C LEU A 238 -20.62 7.96 -12.93
N ALA A 239 -20.40 7.45 -14.13
CA ALA A 239 -19.27 7.82 -15.00
C ALA A 239 -19.54 9.16 -15.71
N THR A 240 -19.67 10.23 -14.93
CA THR A 240 -19.97 11.58 -15.45
C THR A 240 -19.49 12.69 -14.52
N ALA A 241 -19.30 13.88 -15.09
CA ALA A 241 -19.01 15.10 -14.38
C ALA A 241 -20.14 15.55 -13.41
N PRO A 242 -19.82 16.31 -12.36
CA PRO A 242 -20.78 16.76 -11.34
C PRO A 242 -22.01 17.46 -11.90
N GLU A 243 -21.82 18.34 -12.89
CA GLU A 243 -22.88 19.17 -13.47
C GLU A 243 -23.92 18.29 -14.16
N ARG A 244 -23.47 17.23 -14.84
CA ARG A 244 -24.36 16.26 -15.47
C ARG A 244 -25.05 15.36 -14.46
N ALA A 245 -24.38 15.01 -13.36
CA ALA A 245 -25.02 14.29 -12.26
C ALA A 245 -26.15 15.13 -11.62
N GLU A 246 -25.96 16.44 -11.43
CA GLU A 246 -27.00 17.36 -10.94
C GLU A 246 -28.24 17.36 -11.86
N GLU A 247 -28.04 17.37 -13.18
CA GLU A 247 -29.14 17.27 -14.14
C GLU A 247 -29.92 15.95 -14.01
N LEU A 248 -29.21 14.83 -13.76
CA LEU A 248 -29.84 13.52 -13.55
C LEU A 248 -30.62 13.46 -12.24
N LEU A 249 -30.15 14.16 -11.20
CA LEU A 249 -30.80 14.25 -9.89
C LEU A 249 -32.01 15.20 -9.85
N ALA A 250 -32.21 16.02 -10.89
CA ALA A 250 -33.24 17.06 -10.90
C ALA A 250 -34.64 16.50 -10.55
N GLY A 251 -35.24 17.04 -9.49
CA GLY A 251 -36.57 16.68 -9.01
C GLY A 251 -36.64 15.38 -8.19
N LEU A 252 -35.50 14.82 -7.78
CA LEU A 252 -35.41 13.66 -6.88
C LEU A 252 -34.86 14.09 -5.52
N ASP A 253 -35.17 13.33 -4.47
CA ASP A 253 -34.59 13.54 -3.13
C ASP A 253 -33.27 12.75 -3.01
N ALA A 254 -32.32 13.12 -3.86
CA ALA A 254 -30.99 12.53 -3.93
C ALA A 254 -29.92 13.62 -4.10
N VAL A 255 -28.74 13.35 -3.55
CA VAL A 255 -27.63 14.31 -3.47
C VAL A 255 -26.36 13.72 -4.07
N ILE A 256 -25.45 14.59 -4.49
CA ILE A 256 -24.06 14.18 -4.73
C ILE A 256 -23.39 13.98 -3.38
N SER A 257 -22.83 12.80 -3.18
CA SER A 257 -22.16 12.35 -1.95
C SER A 257 -20.65 12.20 -2.10
N GLY A 258 -20.12 12.24 -3.32
CA GLY A 258 -18.69 12.17 -3.57
C GLY A 258 -18.29 12.64 -4.96
N TYR A 259 -17.20 13.38 -5.02
CA TYR A 259 -16.53 13.81 -6.25
C TYR A 259 -15.21 13.04 -6.36
N ASN A 260 -15.24 11.87 -7.01
CA ASN A 260 -14.09 10.96 -7.04
C ASN A 260 -13.13 11.23 -8.20
N GLY A 261 -13.57 12.00 -9.21
CA GLY A 261 -12.76 12.47 -10.32
C GLY A 261 -13.56 13.36 -11.27
N PRO A 262 -12.93 13.91 -12.32
CA PRO A 262 -13.60 14.78 -13.29
C PRO A 262 -14.81 14.13 -13.98
N GLU A 263 -14.78 12.81 -14.15
CA GLU A 263 -15.84 12.02 -14.80
C GLU A 263 -16.33 10.88 -13.88
N GLN A 264 -16.22 11.06 -12.56
CA GLN A 264 -16.70 10.07 -11.59
C GLN A 264 -17.36 10.75 -10.40
N THR A 265 -18.69 10.67 -10.37
CA THR A 265 -19.53 11.29 -9.34
C THR A 265 -20.34 10.21 -8.62
N VAL A 266 -20.38 10.28 -7.29
CA VAL A 266 -21.16 9.36 -6.46
C VAL A 266 -22.39 10.07 -5.95
N VAL A 267 -23.56 9.47 -6.15
CA VAL A 267 -24.85 9.99 -5.70
C VAL A 267 -25.43 9.11 -4.59
N ALA A 268 -26.18 9.70 -3.68
CA ALA A 268 -26.81 9.02 -2.55
C ALA A 268 -28.24 9.54 -2.34
N GLY A 269 -29.15 8.64 -1.97
CA GLY A 269 -30.56 8.97 -1.76
C GLY A 269 -31.37 7.74 -1.40
N SER A 270 -32.70 7.85 -1.45
CA SER A 270 -33.58 6.70 -1.25
C SER A 270 -33.34 5.62 -2.34
N PRO A 271 -33.61 4.34 -2.07
CA PRO A 271 -33.50 3.29 -3.09
C PRO A 271 -34.28 3.60 -4.37
N ALA A 272 -35.47 4.18 -4.23
CA ALA A 272 -36.32 4.54 -5.37
C ALA A 272 -35.74 5.68 -6.21
N ASP A 273 -35.17 6.70 -5.55
CA ASP A 273 -34.54 7.83 -6.25
C ASP A 273 -33.28 7.40 -6.96
N ILE A 274 -32.43 6.58 -6.33
CA ILE A 274 -31.20 6.10 -6.97
C ILE A 274 -31.50 5.14 -8.13
N GLU A 275 -32.56 4.32 -8.04
CA GLU A 275 -33.02 3.51 -9.18
C GLU A 275 -33.50 4.39 -10.35
N GLU A 276 -34.25 5.46 -10.07
CA GLU A 276 -34.64 6.44 -11.09
C GLU A 276 -33.43 7.15 -11.70
N VAL A 277 -32.45 7.56 -10.89
CA VAL A 277 -31.17 8.13 -11.39
C VAL A 277 -30.47 7.14 -12.32
N GLY A 278 -30.39 5.86 -11.95
CA GLY A 278 -29.81 4.81 -12.80
C GLY A 278 -30.52 4.73 -14.16
N ARG A 279 -31.86 4.69 -14.17
CA ARG A 279 -32.64 4.69 -15.41
C ARG A 279 -32.44 5.95 -16.26
N ARG A 280 -32.27 7.12 -15.63
CA ARG A 280 -31.96 8.37 -16.34
C ARG A 280 -30.55 8.35 -16.93
N ALA A 281 -29.58 7.84 -16.16
CA ALA A 281 -28.19 7.69 -16.58
C ALA A 281 -28.08 6.78 -17.81
N GLU A 282 -28.73 5.61 -17.80
CA GLU A 282 -28.79 4.69 -18.94
C GLU A 282 -29.34 5.36 -20.21
N ARG A 283 -30.46 6.08 -20.09
CA ARG A 283 -31.06 6.83 -21.22
C ARG A 283 -30.15 7.94 -21.75
N ALA A 284 -29.31 8.50 -20.87
CA ALA A 284 -28.35 9.53 -21.18
C ALA A 284 -27.00 8.98 -21.69
N GLY A 285 -26.82 7.66 -21.74
CA GLY A 285 -25.53 7.05 -22.10
C GLY A 285 -24.45 7.20 -21.04
N VAL A 286 -24.84 7.43 -19.78
CA VAL A 286 -23.95 7.45 -18.61
C VAL A 286 -23.99 6.08 -17.95
N ALA A 287 -22.81 5.48 -17.76
CA ALA A 287 -22.64 4.18 -17.11
C ALA A 287 -22.48 4.31 -15.59
#